data_AF-A0A645BGZ1-F1
#
_entry.id   AF-A0A645BGZ1-F1
#
_cell.length_a   1.000
_cell.length_b   1.000
_cell.length_c   1.000
_cell.angle_alpha   90.00
_cell.angle_beta   90.00
_cell.angle_gamma   90.00
#
_symmetry.space_group_name_H-M   'P 1'
#
loop_
_entity.id
_entity.type
_entity.pdbx_description
1 polymer ?
#
loop_
_entity_poly.entity_id
_entity_poly.type
_entity_poly.pdbx_seq_one_letter_code
_entity_poly.pdbx_strand_id
1 'polypeptide(L)'
;MKVHEDTLKYMEDNHDEMISKVAKEVGLSEEETEELYKWYDFNPKIDDAEIQALKDTQKFLIDNKMQEKEVKVEDLILQVNK
;
A
#
# COMPACT_ATOMS: atom_id res chain seq x y z
N MET A 1 11.20 10.82 1.50
CA MET A 1 11.30 9.49 2.15
C MET A 1 11.42 9.58 3.67
N LYS A 2 12.24 10.47 4.25
CA LYS A 2 12.39 10.59 5.73
C LYS A 2 11.08 10.54 6.55
N VAL A 3 10.09 11.38 6.24
CA VAL A 3 8.81 11.39 6.99
C VAL A 3 8.08 10.05 6.87
N HIS A 4 8.15 9.38 5.73
CA HIS A 4 7.53 8.07 5.54
C HIS A 4 8.25 6.99 6.37
N GLU A 5 9.58 6.98 6.36
CA GLU A 5 10.39 6.08 7.19
C GLU A 5 10.16 6.31 8.70
N ASP A 6 10.11 7.58 9.12
CA ASP A 6 9.81 7.95 10.51
C ASP A 6 8.40 7.46 10.93
N THR A 7 7.41 7.52 10.01
CA THR A 7 6.06 7.00 10.24
C THR A 7 6.03 5.48 10.35
N LEU A 8 6.71 4.75 9.46
CA LEU A 8 6.80 3.28 9.54
C LEU A 8 7.41 2.85 10.88
N LYS A 9 8.49 3.52 11.29
CA LYS A 9 9.09 3.28 12.60
C LYS A 9 8.14 3.58 13.74
N TYR A 10 7.41 4.69 13.70
CA TYR A 10 6.40 5.01 14.72
C TYR A 10 5.32 3.92 14.80
N MET A 11 4.86 3.40 13.65
CA MET A 11 3.88 2.31 13.61
C MET A 11 4.40 1.04 14.28
N GLU A 12 5.66 0.66 14.02
CA GLU A 12 6.30 -0.50 14.65
C GLU A 12 6.49 -0.29 16.17
N ASP A 13 6.99 0.89 16.56
CA ASP A 13 7.30 1.22 17.96
C ASP A 13 6.02 1.41 18.81
N ASN A 14 4.86 1.67 18.19
CA ASN A 14 3.61 2.03 18.86
C ASN A 14 2.41 1.24 18.29
N HIS A 15 2.61 -0.05 17.96
CA HIS A 15 1.62 -0.88 17.26
C HIS A 15 0.22 -0.84 17.87
N ASP A 16 0.09 -1.09 19.18
CA ASP A 16 -1.22 -1.11 19.86
C ASP A 16 -1.93 0.25 19.81
N GLU A 17 -1.20 1.36 20.01
CA GLU A 17 -1.75 2.72 19.92
C GLU A 17 -2.19 3.02 18.48
N MET A 18 -1.39 2.58 17.50
CA MET A 18 -1.70 2.73 16.08
C MET A 18 -2.97 1.97 15.71
N ILE A 19 -3.09 0.70 16.10
CA ILE A 19 -4.28 -0.13 15.83
C ILE A 19 -5.53 0.49 16.47
N SER A 20 -5.45 0.90 17.74
CA SER A 20 -6.59 1.52 18.43
C SER A 20 -7.08 2.80 17.75
N LYS A 21 -6.14 3.66 17.30
CA LYS A 21 -6.47 4.86 16.53
C LYS A 21 -7.11 4.51 15.19
N VAL A 22 -6.51 3.61 14.43
CA VAL A 22 -7.00 3.23 13.10
C VAL A 22 -8.39 2.60 13.22
N ALA A 23 -8.58 1.65 14.13
CA ALA A 23 -9.85 0.98 14.39
C ALA A 23 -11.00 1.98 14.60
N LYS A 24 -10.75 3.00 15.43
CA LYS A 24 -11.70 4.09 15.68
C LYS A 24 -12.02 4.88 14.41
N GLU A 25 -11.02 5.22 13.60
CA GLU A 25 -11.20 6.01 12.38
C GLU A 25 -11.92 5.24 11.27
N VAL A 26 -11.64 3.94 11.12
CA VAL A 26 -12.29 3.11 10.08
C VAL A 26 -13.59 2.45 10.56
N GLY A 27 -13.94 2.62 11.85
CA GLY A 27 -15.16 2.07 12.43
C GLY A 27 -15.14 0.54 12.57
N LEU A 28 -13.95 -0.04 12.73
CA LEU A 28 -13.74 -1.48 12.94
C LEU A 28 -13.38 -1.76 14.41
N SER A 29 -13.48 -3.01 14.82
CA SER A 29 -12.83 -3.46 16.05
C SER A 29 -11.31 -3.45 15.90
N GLU A 30 -10.59 -3.41 17.03
CA GLU A 30 -9.12 -3.54 17.03
C GLU A 30 -8.68 -4.90 16.44
N GLU A 31 -9.45 -5.97 16.69
CA GLU A 31 -9.17 -7.30 16.12
C GLU A 31 -9.33 -7.34 14.59
N GLU A 32 -10.42 -6.78 14.05
CA GLU A 32 -10.62 -6.67 12.60
C GLU A 32 -9.54 -5.77 11.96
N THR A 33 -9.10 -4.74 12.68
CA THR A 33 -8.04 -3.84 12.23
C THR A 33 -6.68 -4.53 12.23
N GLU A 34 -6.41 -5.38 13.20
CA GLU A 34 -5.21 -6.20 13.27
C GLU A 34 -5.15 -7.22 12.11
N GLU A 35 -6.27 -7.87 11.79
CA GLU A 35 -6.36 -8.75 10.62
C GLU A 35 -6.14 -7.98 9.32
N LEU A 36 -6.76 -6.81 9.20
CA LEU A 36 -6.56 -5.92 8.07
C LEU A 36 -5.09 -5.49 7.94
N TYR A 37 -4.42 -5.14 9.04
CA TYR A 37 -3.01 -4.75 9.07
C TYR A 37 -2.11 -5.83 8.47
N LYS A 38 -2.34 -7.10 8.81
CA LYS A 38 -1.56 -8.25 8.29
C LYS A 38 -1.68 -8.44 6.78
N TRP A 39 -2.74 -7.92 6.15
CA TRP A 39 -2.92 -8.05 4.70
C TRP A 39 -2.08 -7.06 3.91
N TYR A 40 -1.57 -6.00 4.55
CA TYR A 40 -0.78 -4.97 3.89
C TYR A 40 0.72 -5.25 3.97
N ASP A 41 1.40 -5.01 2.84
CA ASP A 41 2.85 -4.82 2.82
C ASP A 41 3.14 -3.31 2.86
N PHE A 42 3.78 -2.85 3.93
CA PHE A 42 4.15 -1.45 4.13
C PHE A 42 5.55 -1.11 3.61
N ASN A 43 6.25 -2.06 2.99
CA ASN A 43 7.56 -1.84 2.40
C ASN A 43 7.44 -0.88 1.18
N PRO A 44 8.15 0.26 1.17
CA PRO A 44 8.05 1.22 0.07
C PRO A 44 8.79 0.80 -1.20
N LYS A 45 9.52 -0.32 -1.19
CA LYS A 45 10.24 -0.81 -2.36
C LYS A 45 9.27 -1.53 -3.29
N ILE A 46 9.35 -1.18 -4.57
CA ILE A 46 8.63 -1.85 -5.65
C ILE A 46 9.61 -2.76 -6.40
N ASP A 47 9.31 -4.04 -6.43
CA ASP A 47 10.01 -5.07 -7.18
C ASP A 47 9.26 -5.46 -8.47
N ASP A 48 9.83 -6.43 -9.21
CA ASP A 48 9.27 -6.87 -10.48
C ASP A 48 7.90 -7.56 -10.34
N ALA A 49 7.66 -8.24 -9.22
CA ALA A 49 6.38 -8.87 -8.92
C ALA A 49 5.30 -7.82 -8.62
N GLU A 50 5.62 -6.76 -7.87
CA GLU A 50 4.70 -5.63 -7.67
C GLU A 50 4.39 -4.91 -9.00
N ILE A 51 5.40 -4.72 -9.87
CA ILE A 51 5.18 -4.15 -11.21
C ILE A 51 4.23 -5.02 -12.02
N GLN A 52 4.41 -6.35 -11.98
CA GLN A 52 3.54 -7.27 -12.70
C GLN A 52 2.11 -7.24 -12.15
N ALA A 53 1.93 -7.19 -10.83
CA ALA A 53 0.61 -7.08 -10.20
C ALA A 53 -0.14 -5.80 -10.63
N LEU A 54 0.57 -4.67 -10.75
CA LEU A 54 0.01 -3.43 -11.28
C LEU A 54 -0.41 -3.56 -12.75
N LYS A 55 0.39 -4.24 -13.58
CA LYS A 55 0.04 -4.52 -14.99
C LYS A 55 -1.18 -5.42 -15.11
N ASP A 56 -1.28 -6.45 -14.29
CA ASP A 56 -2.43 -7.37 -14.28
C ASP A 56 -3.71 -6.65 -13.84
N THR A 57 -3.61 -5.76 -12.85
CA THR A 57 -4.71 -4.90 -12.39
C THR A 57 -5.17 -3.96 -13.51
N GLN A 58 -4.23 -3.28 -14.17
CA GLN A 58 -4.54 -2.43 -15.31
C GLN A 58 -5.22 -3.21 -16.43
N LYS A 59 -4.73 -4.42 -16.75
CA LYS A 59 -5.37 -5.28 -17.74
C LYS A 59 -6.82 -5.59 -17.37
N PHE A 60 -7.07 -5.96 -16.12
CA PHE A 60 -8.43 -6.19 -15.62
C PHE A 60 -9.31 -4.94 -15.79
N LEU A 61 -8.81 -3.75 -15.44
CA LEU A 61 -9.57 -2.51 -15.57
C LEU A 61 -9.89 -2.17 -17.04
N ILE A 62 -8.94 -2.36 -17.96
CA ILE A 62 -9.15 -2.13 -19.39
C ILE A 62 -10.16 -3.13 -19.96
N ASP A 63 -10.01 -4.42 -19.65
CA ASP A 63 -10.91 -5.48 -20.11
C ASP A 63 -12.37 -5.21 -19.65
N ASN A 64 -12.53 -4.61 -18.47
CA ASN A 64 -13.84 -4.25 -17.89
C ASN A 64 -14.29 -2.81 -18.20
N LYS A 65 -13.59 -2.09 -19.10
CA LYS A 65 -13.90 -0.69 -19.48
C LYS A 65 -13.92 0.29 -18.30
N MET A 66 -13.18 -0.01 -17.23
CA MET A 66 -12.98 0.86 -16.08
C MET A 66 -11.75 1.76 -16.26
N GLN A 67 -10.89 1.44 -17.22
CA GLN A 67 -9.76 2.27 -17.63
C GLN A 67 -9.74 2.35 -19.17
N GLU A 68 -9.65 3.57 -19.71
CA GLU A 68 -9.71 3.80 -21.16
C GLU A 68 -8.37 3.70 -21.87
N LYS A 69 -7.28 4.08 -21.18
CA LYS A 69 -5.95 4.21 -21.76
C LYS A 69 -4.93 3.48 -20.91
N GLU A 70 -4.11 2.66 -21.54
CA GLU A 70 -2.96 2.04 -20.91
C GLU A 70 -1.91 3.10 -20.54
N VAL A 71 -1.32 2.94 -19.36
CA VAL A 71 -0.16 3.68 -18.89
C VAL A 71 1.01 2.72 -18.69
N LYS A 72 2.21 3.23 -18.91
CA LYS A 72 3.43 2.49 -18.65
C LYS A 72 3.73 2.55 -17.14
N VAL A 73 3.48 1.43 -16.45
CA VAL A 73 3.57 1.34 -14.98
C VAL A 73 4.92 1.80 -14.46
N GLU A 74 6.00 1.48 -15.16
CA GLU A 74 7.37 1.84 -14.79
C GLU A 74 7.61 3.34 -14.75
N ASP A 75 6.90 4.12 -15.56
CA ASP A 75 7.03 5.58 -15.59
C ASP A 75 6.35 6.25 -14.38
N LEU A 76 5.50 5.51 -13.64
CA LEU A 76 4.85 5.97 -12.42
C LEU A 76 5.70 5.72 -11.16
N ILE A 77 6.73 4.89 -11.27
CA ILE A 77 7.56 4.49 -10.13
C ILE A 77 8.70 5.50 -9.98
N LEU A 78 8.69 6.18 -8.83
CA LEU A 78 9.78 7.06 -8.43
C LEU A 78 11.05 6.23 -8.20
N GLN A 79 12.00 6.35 -9.12
CA GLN A 79 13.34 5.80 -8.90
C GLN A 79 14.08 6.66 -7.88
N VAL A 80 14.04 6.23 -6.62
CA VAL A 80 14.88 6.82 -5.58
C VAL A 80 16.28 6.24 -5.76
N ASN A 81 17.10 6.91 -6.57
CA ASN A 81 18.53 6.59 -6.67
C ASN A 81 19.15 6.72 -5.27
N LYS A 82 19.86 5.65 -4.85
CA LYS A 82 20.61 5.61 -3.58
C LYS A 82 21.76 6.60 -3.57
#